data_AF-A0A517XR65-F1
#
_entry.id   AF-A0A517XR65-F1
#
_cell.length_a   1.000
_cell.length_b   1.000
_cell.length_c   1.000
_cell.angle_alpha   90.00
_cell.angle_beta   90.00
_cell.angle_gamma   90.00
#
_symmetry.space_group_name_H-M   'P 1'
#
loop_
_entity.id
_entity.type
_entity.pdbx_description
1 polymer ?
#
loop_
_entity_poly.entity_id
_entity_poly.type
_entity_poly.pdbx_seq_one_letter_code
_entity_poly.pdbx_strand_id
1 'polypeptide(L)'
;MNSVPWWGYVIGAGLAWGTYVPLIFFGGQMLSPLSPAGTPVGVGGRLASILCVGVAYFFLAVLIPVALMAVRDDAKADWRGVGLTFSALAGVAGAVGAICVIFASKAAVDAAKAEQVNPATYRVYIAPLIFCLAPLINTLLSLVWHPDPKTGDWSVFHFDVPGWKLWAGIVLVSLGTFLVLMSKEEAEAGKGAPKPAAPTPETPGAS
;
A
#
# COMPACT_ATOMS: atom_id res chain seq x y z
N MET A 1 4.67 1.70 -33.56
CA MET A 1 5.02 1.73 -32.12
C MET A 1 4.64 0.39 -31.55
N ASN A 2 5.58 -0.39 -31.00
CA ASN A 2 5.22 -1.62 -30.31
C ASN A 2 4.47 -1.24 -29.03
N SER A 3 3.14 -1.36 -29.08
CA SER A 3 2.28 -1.12 -27.93
C SER A 3 2.66 -2.12 -26.84
N VAL A 4 2.98 -1.62 -25.64
CA VAL A 4 3.18 -2.49 -24.48
C VAL A 4 1.87 -3.26 -24.26
N PRO A 5 1.91 -4.60 -24.17
CA PRO A 5 0.70 -5.38 -23.95
C PRO A 5 0.11 -5.08 -22.58
N TRP A 6 -1.21 -5.24 -22.43
CA TRP A 6 -1.93 -4.91 -21.19
C TRP A 6 -1.33 -5.58 -19.94
N TRP A 7 -0.84 -6.83 -20.07
CA TRP A 7 -0.20 -7.56 -18.97
C TRP A 7 1.13 -6.92 -18.53
N GLY A 8 1.80 -6.18 -19.41
CA GLY A 8 3.01 -5.43 -19.06
C GLY A 8 2.71 -4.32 -18.04
N TYR A 9 1.59 -3.62 -18.21
CA TYR A 9 1.11 -2.64 -17.22
C TYR A 9 0.68 -3.29 -15.91
N VAL A 10 0.10 -4.50 -15.96
CA VAL A 10 -0.24 -5.28 -14.75
C VAL A 10 1.01 -5.64 -13.96
N ILE A 11 2.07 -6.13 -14.61
CA ILE A 11 3.35 -6.43 -13.96
C ILE A 11 3.93 -5.14 -13.36
N GLY A 12 3.95 -4.05 -14.12
CA GLY A 12 4.42 -2.74 -13.64
C GLY A 12 3.66 -2.25 -12.40
N ALA A 13 2.33 -2.37 -12.41
CA ALA A 13 1.48 -2.03 -11.27
C ALA A 13 1.80 -2.92 -10.06
N GLY A 14 1.95 -4.23 -10.26
CA GLY A 14 2.33 -5.17 -9.20
C GLY A 14 3.69 -4.86 -8.59
N LEU A 15 4.69 -4.53 -9.40
CA LEU A 15 6.03 -4.14 -8.94
C LEU A 15 6.00 -2.81 -8.16
N ALA A 16 5.29 -1.80 -8.67
CA ALA A 16 5.19 -0.50 -8.02
C ALA A 16 4.50 -0.61 -6.66
N TRP A 17 3.35 -1.28 -6.58
CA TRP A 17 2.63 -1.48 -5.31
C TRP A 17 3.33 -2.44 -4.36
N GLY A 18 3.98 -3.49 -4.87
CA GLY A 18 4.74 -4.44 -4.06
C GLY A 18 5.97 -3.81 -3.39
N THR A 19 6.63 -2.87 -4.07
CA THR A 19 7.79 -2.13 -3.51
C THR A 19 7.40 -0.93 -2.66
N TYR A 20 6.17 -0.43 -2.79
CA TYR A 20 5.67 0.74 -2.08
C TYR A 20 5.83 0.64 -0.55
N VAL A 21 5.35 -0.45 0.06
CA VAL A 21 5.35 -0.59 1.53
C VAL A 21 6.76 -0.60 2.13
N PRO A 22 7.73 -1.39 1.61
CA PRO A 22 9.12 -1.32 2.05
C PRO A 22 9.76 0.06 1.90
N LEU A 23 9.53 0.75 0.77
CA LEU A 23 10.10 2.07 0.48
C LEU A 23 9.59 3.13 1.47
N ILE A 24 8.29 3.17 1.71
CA ILE A 24 7.67 4.11 2.65
C ILE A 24 8.04 3.80 4.09
N PHE A 25 8.19 2.52 4.41
CA PHE A 25 8.65 2.10 5.71
C PHE A 25 10.05 2.68 5.99
N PHE A 26 11.02 2.35 5.13
CA PHE A 26 12.41 2.81 5.22
C PHE A 26 12.50 4.34 5.16
N GLY A 27 11.90 4.95 4.14
CA GLY A 27 11.92 6.40 3.94
C GLY A 27 11.42 7.16 5.15
N GLY A 28 10.29 6.75 5.73
CA GLY A 28 9.79 7.44 6.92
C GLY A 28 10.57 7.15 8.20
N GLN A 29 11.37 6.08 8.27
CA GLN A 29 12.30 5.89 9.40
C GLN A 29 13.43 6.91 9.29
N MET A 30 13.97 7.09 8.08
CA MET A 30 15.02 8.08 7.81
C MET A 30 14.55 9.52 7.95
N LEU A 31 13.27 9.78 7.72
CA LEU A 31 12.65 11.10 7.95
C LEU A 31 12.20 11.31 9.40
N SER A 32 12.24 10.29 10.25
CA SER A 32 11.84 10.46 11.66
C SER A 32 12.96 11.12 12.45
N PRO A 33 12.67 12.19 13.22
CA PRO A 33 13.67 12.78 14.09
C PRO A 33 14.14 11.74 15.12
N LEU A 34 15.42 11.77 15.43
CA LEU A 34 16.05 10.85 16.37
C LEU A 34 16.21 11.53 17.73
N SER A 35 15.95 10.79 18.80
CA SER A 35 16.34 11.20 20.14
C SER A 35 17.88 11.22 20.26
N PRO A 36 18.45 11.83 21.32
CA PRO A 36 19.88 11.73 21.61
C PRO A 36 20.41 10.29 21.73
N ALA A 37 19.53 9.32 22.01
CA ALA A 37 19.84 7.89 22.06
C ALA A 37 19.68 7.17 20.70
N GLY A 38 19.48 7.91 19.60
CA GLY A 38 19.35 7.34 18.25
C GLY A 38 18.01 6.65 17.98
N THR A 39 16.98 6.89 18.80
CA THR A 39 15.66 6.26 18.61
C THR A 39 14.70 7.20 17.87
N PRO A 40 13.96 6.73 16.85
CA PRO A 40 12.93 7.54 16.20
C PRO A 40 11.88 8.03 17.20
N VAL A 41 11.57 9.34 17.18
CA VAL A 41 10.58 9.98 18.06
C VAL A 41 9.52 10.74 17.26
N GLY A 42 8.29 10.72 17.77
CA GLY A 42 7.16 11.47 17.20
C GLY A 42 6.61 10.92 15.88
N VAL A 43 5.71 11.70 15.26
CA VAL A 43 5.01 11.35 14.01
C VAL A 43 5.57 12.06 12.77
N GLY A 44 6.56 12.94 12.94
CA GLY A 44 7.06 13.83 11.88
C GLY A 44 7.51 13.09 10.62
N GLY A 45 8.29 12.01 10.75
CA GLY A 45 8.76 11.23 9.59
C GLY A 45 7.64 10.58 8.79
N ARG A 46 6.50 10.27 9.42
CA ARG A 46 5.31 9.73 8.75
C ARG A 46 4.56 10.80 7.98
N LEU A 47 4.37 11.97 8.60
CA LEU A 47 3.77 13.13 7.92
C LEU A 47 4.62 13.58 6.73
N ALA A 48 5.95 13.61 6.90
CA ALA A 48 6.88 13.89 5.82
C ALA A 48 6.77 12.84 4.69
N SER A 49 6.64 11.55 5.03
CA SER A 49 6.41 10.49 4.04
C SER A 49 5.10 10.69 3.27
N ILE A 50 3.99 11.02 3.95
CA ILE A 50 2.70 11.33 3.31
C ILE A 50 2.86 12.51 2.35
N LEU A 51 3.56 13.56 2.76
CA LEU A 51 3.83 14.72 1.93
C LEU A 51 4.64 14.35 0.68
N CYS A 52 5.69 13.55 0.81
CA CYS A 52 6.48 13.05 -0.32
C CYS A 52 5.63 12.26 -1.31
N VAL A 53 4.72 11.40 -0.83
CA VAL A 53 3.77 10.66 -1.68
C VAL A 53 2.83 11.61 -2.40
N GLY A 54 2.27 12.60 -1.69
CA GLY A 54 1.37 13.60 -2.28
C GLY A 54 2.03 14.42 -3.38
N VAL A 55 3.28 14.85 -3.16
CA VAL A 55 4.07 15.55 -4.18
C VAL A 55 4.30 14.67 -5.41
N ALA A 56 4.71 13.41 -5.21
CA ALA A 56 4.90 12.47 -6.32
C ALA A 56 3.60 12.25 -7.12
N TYR A 57 2.46 12.12 -6.43
CA TYR A 57 1.15 11.99 -7.07
C TYR A 57 0.77 13.24 -7.86
N PHE A 58 1.07 14.43 -7.36
CA PHE A 58 0.84 15.66 -8.13
C PHE A 58 1.64 15.64 -9.44
N PHE A 59 2.93 15.31 -9.40
CA PHE A 59 3.74 15.23 -10.62
C PHE A 59 3.24 14.17 -11.60
N LEU A 60 3.00 12.95 -11.12
CA LEU A 60 2.67 11.81 -11.98
C LEU A 60 1.20 11.79 -12.43
N ALA A 61 0.27 12.19 -11.56
CA ALA A 61 -1.17 12.09 -11.82
C ALA A 61 -1.79 13.42 -12.28
N VAL A 62 -1.07 14.54 -12.21
CA VAL A 62 -1.54 15.84 -12.75
C VAL A 62 -0.68 16.29 -13.93
N LEU A 63 0.64 16.47 -13.73
CA LEU A 63 1.46 17.08 -14.78
C LEU A 63 1.60 16.19 -16.01
N ILE A 64 1.82 14.88 -15.84
CA ILE A 64 1.94 13.95 -16.97
C ILE A 64 0.63 13.89 -17.78
N PRO A 65 -0.56 13.64 -17.20
CA PRO A 65 -1.80 13.65 -17.98
C PRO A 65 -2.09 14.98 -18.67
N VAL A 66 -1.85 16.12 -17.99
CA VAL A 66 -2.03 17.45 -18.59
C VAL A 66 -1.12 17.63 -19.80
N ALA A 67 0.16 17.27 -19.68
CA ALA A 67 1.10 17.34 -20.80
C ALA A 67 0.67 16.42 -21.96
N LEU A 68 0.25 15.19 -21.66
CA LEU A 68 -0.22 14.24 -22.67
C LEU A 68 -1.48 14.74 -23.38
N MET A 69 -2.46 15.29 -22.65
CA MET A 69 -3.66 15.89 -23.25
C MET A 69 -3.35 17.12 -24.10
N ALA A 70 -2.30 17.87 -23.77
CA ALA A 70 -1.89 19.06 -24.53
C ALA A 70 -1.18 18.72 -25.85
N VAL A 71 -0.48 17.58 -25.93
CA VAL A 71 0.34 17.22 -27.10
C VAL A 71 -0.29 16.15 -28.00
N ARG A 72 -1.36 15.48 -27.53
CA ARG A 72 -1.98 14.36 -28.25
C ARG A 72 -3.39 14.68 -28.71
N ASP A 73 -3.62 14.57 -30.02
CA ASP A 73 -4.94 14.80 -30.61
C ASP A 73 -5.98 13.74 -30.22
N ASP A 74 -5.53 12.52 -29.89
CA ASP A 74 -6.37 11.40 -29.46
C ASP A 74 -6.72 11.42 -27.96
N ALA A 75 -6.20 12.39 -27.20
CA ALA A 75 -6.37 12.49 -25.76
C ALA A 75 -7.49 13.46 -25.33
N LYS A 76 -8.45 13.76 -26.21
CA LYS A 76 -9.61 14.59 -25.88
C LYS A 76 -10.56 13.84 -24.95
N ALA A 77 -10.66 14.30 -23.71
CA ALA A 77 -11.60 13.77 -22.73
C ALA A 77 -13.00 14.38 -22.90
N ASP A 78 -14.02 13.55 -22.74
CA ASP A 78 -15.39 14.00 -22.56
C ASP A 78 -15.63 14.29 -21.07
N TRP A 79 -15.74 15.57 -20.70
CA TRP A 79 -15.75 16.06 -19.31
C TRP A 79 -17.12 15.88 -18.65
N ARG A 80 -17.62 14.64 -18.61
CA ARG A 80 -18.90 14.27 -18.00
C ARG A 80 -18.82 14.35 -16.48
N GLY A 81 -19.73 15.08 -15.83
CA GLY A 81 -19.72 15.30 -14.38
C GLY A 81 -19.67 14.01 -13.55
N VAL A 82 -20.42 12.97 -13.95
CA VAL A 82 -20.37 11.64 -13.30
C VAL A 82 -18.96 11.05 -13.35
N GLY A 83 -18.28 11.14 -14.50
CA GLY A 83 -16.90 10.68 -14.67
C GLY A 83 -15.93 11.45 -13.79
N LEU A 84 -16.08 12.78 -13.68
CA LEU A 84 -15.28 13.61 -12.76
C LEU A 84 -15.47 13.18 -11.31
N THR A 85 -16.72 13.00 -10.85
CA THR A 85 -17.02 12.61 -9.48
C THR A 85 -16.42 11.26 -9.12
N PHE A 86 -16.64 10.22 -9.92
CA PHE A 86 -16.10 8.88 -9.62
C PHE A 86 -14.58 8.82 -9.76
N SER A 87 -13.99 9.57 -10.69
CA SER A 87 -12.53 9.69 -10.79
C SER A 87 -11.93 10.38 -9.56
N ALA A 88 -12.58 11.44 -9.06
CA ALA A 88 -12.18 12.12 -7.83
C ALA A 88 -12.30 11.20 -6.61
N LEU A 89 -13.41 10.45 -6.49
CA LEU A 89 -13.60 9.46 -5.43
C LEU A 89 -12.55 8.35 -5.47
N ALA A 90 -12.19 7.87 -6.67
CA ALA A 90 -11.10 6.90 -6.83
C ALA A 90 -9.75 7.48 -6.36
N GLY A 91 -9.46 8.75 -6.69
CA GLY A 91 -8.28 9.45 -6.20
C GLY A 91 -8.24 9.57 -4.67
N VAL A 92 -9.36 9.94 -4.05
CA VAL A 92 -9.50 10.00 -2.60
C VAL A 92 -9.30 8.62 -1.97
N ALA A 93 -9.92 7.57 -2.52
CA ALA A 93 -9.76 6.21 -2.02
C ALA A 93 -8.28 5.75 -2.08
N GLY A 94 -7.57 6.07 -3.16
CA GLY A 94 -6.13 5.80 -3.29
C GLY A 94 -5.28 6.56 -2.28
N ALA A 95 -5.56 7.85 -2.05
CA ALA A 95 -4.85 8.66 -1.07
C ALA A 95 -5.10 8.19 0.37
N VAL A 96 -6.35 7.87 0.72
CA VAL A 96 -6.71 7.27 2.01
C VAL A 96 -6.01 5.94 2.20
N GLY A 97 -5.99 5.07 1.18
CA GLY A 97 -5.27 3.80 1.23
C GLY A 97 -3.77 3.98 1.52
N ALA A 98 -3.10 4.90 0.84
CA ALA A 98 -1.69 5.23 1.08
C ALA A 98 -1.44 5.73 2.53
N ILE A 99 -2.30 6.61 3.03
CA ILE A 99 -2.24 7.11 4.41
C ILE A 99 -2.43 5.95 5.41
N CYS A 100 -3.42 5.08 5.18
CA CYS A 100 -3.67 3.90 6.00
C CYS A 100 -2.47 2.96 6.04
N VAL A 101 -1.77 2.71 4.92
CA VAL A 101 -0.53 1.91 4.90
C VAL A 101 0.55 2.53 5.79
N ILE A 102 0.72 3.86 5.72
CA ILE A 102 1.72 4.59 6.51
C ILE A 102 1.41 4.47 8.02
N PHE A 103 0.15 4.66 8.41
CA PHE A 103 -0.26 4.55 9.81
C PHE A 103 -0.31 3.10 10.30
N ALA A 104 -0.72 2.14 9.48
CA ALA A 104 -0.66 0.71 9.80
C ALA A 104 0.79 0.28 10.09
N SER A 105 1.75 0.81 9.32
CA SER A 105 3.18 0.56 9.56
C SER A 105 3.64 1.10 10.92
N LYS A 106 3.11 2.24 11.38
CA LYS A 106 3.38 2.76 12.73
C LYS A 106 2.74 1.87 13.79
N ALA A 107 1.44 1.59 13.66
CA ALA A 107 0.69 0.79 14.62
C ALA A 107 1.32 -0.61 14.82
N ALA A 108 1.78 -1.24 13.73
CA ALA A 108 2.49 -2.52 13.78
C ALA A 108 3.81 -2.44 14.59
N VAL A 109 4.54 -1.33 14.47
CA VAL A 109 5.79 -1.13 15.23
C VAL A 109 5.54 -0.88 16.69
N ASP A 110 4.52 -0.08 17.00
CA ASP A 110 4.15 0.22 18.37
C ASP A 110 3.64 -1.03 19.09
N ALA A 111 2.83 -1.85 18.39
CA ALA A 111 2.39 -3.17 18.89
C ALA A 111 3.57 -4.12 19.13
N ALA A 112 4.51 -4.21 18.18
CA ALA A 112 5.71 -5.04 18.35
C ALA A 112 6.54 -4.63 19.56
N LYS A 113 6.71 -3.32 19.77
CA LYS A 113 7.44 -2.79 20.94
C LYS A 113 6.71 -3.10 22.25
N ALA A 114 5.39 -2.96 22.28
CA ALA A 114 4.58 -3.27 23.47
C ALA A 114 4.72 -4.74 23.90
N GLU A 115 4.81 -5.64 22.92
CA GLU A 115 4.98 -7.08 23.15
C GLU A 115 6.46 -7.52 23.22
N GLN A 116 7.41 -6.58 23.16
CA GLN A 116 8.86 -6.84 23.13
C GLN A 116 9.32 -7.80 22.02
N VAL A 117 8.57 -7.86 20.92
CA VAL A 117 8.92 -8.64 19.72
C VAL A 117 9.62 -7.77 18.68
N ASN A 118 10.30 -8.40 17.73
CA ASN A 118 10.99 -7.69 16.66
C ASN A 118 9.97 -6.84 15.87
N PRO A 119 10.20 -5.53 15.69
CA PRO A 119 9.32 -4.69 14.87
C PRO A 119 9.14 -5.16 13.42
N ALA A 120 10.03 -6.03 12.91
CA ALA A 120 9.86 -6.69 11.62
C ALA A 120 8.66 -7.67 11.60
N THR A 121 8.31 -8.27 12.73
CA THR A 121 7.27 -9.32 12.85
C THR A 121 5.91 -8.83 12.38
N TYR A 122 5.40 -7.68 12.85
CA TYR A 122 4.08 -7.22 12.40
C TYR A 122 4.07 -6.54 11.04
N ARG A 123 5.23 -6.03 10.58
CA ARG A 123 5.33 -5.33 9.29
C ARG A 123 5.17 -6.26 8.10
N VAL A 124 5.61 -7.51 8.22
CA VAL A 124 5.55 -8.47 7.11
C VAL A 124 4.12 -8.84 6.71
N TYR A 125 3.15 -8.64 7.61
CA TYR A 125 1.73 -8.93 7.37
C TYR A 125 0.94 -7.80 6.69
N ILE A 126 1.37 -6.54 6.83
CA ILE A 126 0.59 -5.38 6.35
C ILE A 126 0.34 -5.46 4.85
N ALA A 127 1.40 -5.58 4.05
CA ALA A 127 1.26 -5.57 2.60
C ALA A 127 0.45 -6.77 2.09
N PRO A 128 0.75 -8.03 2.46
CA PRO A 128 -0.02 -9.18 1.96
C PRO A 128 -1.49 -9.15 2.38
N LEU A 129 -1.82 -8.69 3.59
CA LEU A 129 -3.22 -8.56 4.02
C LEU A 129 -3.99 -7.54 3.16
N ILE A 130 -3.39 -6.36 2.91
CA ILE A 130 -4.01 -5.32 2.09
C ILE A 130 -4.19 -5.80 0.64
N PHE A 131 -3.14 -6.39 0.06
CA PHE A 131 -3.16 -6.83 -1.34
C PHE A 131 -3.93 -8.13 -1.58
N CYS A 132 -4.26 -8.89 -0.53
CA CYS A 132 -5.24 -9.99 -0.57
C CYS A 132 -6.68 -9.48 -0.47
N LEU A 133 -6.92 -8.51 0.42
CA LEU A 133 -8.26 -7.98 0.66
C LEU A 133 -8.77 -7.09 -0.49
N ALA A 134 -7.90 -6.31 -1.13
CA ALA A 134 -8.30 -5.39 -2.20
C ALA A 134 -8.97 -6.11 -3.40
N PRO A 135 -8.42 -7.20 -3.96
CA PRO A 135 -9.10 -7.97 -5.00
C PRO A 135 -10.44 -8.56 -4.57
N LEU A 136 -10.56 -9.00 -3.30
CA LEU A 136 -11.81 -9.53 -2.75
C LEU A 136 -12.90 -8.47 -2.70
N ILE A 137 -12.59 -7.30 -2.13
CA ILE A 137 -13.52 -6.16 -2.05
C ILE A 137 -13.92 -5.71 -3.47
N ASN A 138 -12.96 -5.60 -4.39
CA ASN A 138 -13.24 -5.24 -5.76
C ASN A 138 -14.20 -6.23 -6.43
N THR A 139 -13.96 -7.53 -6.25
CA THR A 139 -14.81 -8.57 -6.81
C THR A 139 -16.22 -8.49 -6.24
N LEU A 140 -16.36 -8.40 -4.91
CA LEU A 140 -17.67 -8.28 -4.25
C LEU A 140 -18.44 -7.04 -4.69
N LEU A 141 -17.76 -5.90 -4.81
CA LEU A 141 -18.35 -4.67 -5.30
C LEU A 141 -18.84 -4.84 -6.75
N SER A 142 -18.04 -5.48 -7.62
CA SER A 142 -18.45 -5.78 -9.00
C SER A 142 -19.59 -6.79 -9.13
N LEU A 143 -19.95 -7.53 -8.07
CA LEU A 143 -21.15 -8.39 -8.09
C LEU A 143 -22.43 -7.58 -7.88
N VAL A 144 -22.34 -6.48 -7.14
CA VAL A 144 -23.48 -5.69 -6.68
C VAL A 144 -23.67 -4.44 -7.53
N TRP A 145 -22.57 -3.82 -7.99
CA TRP A 145 -22.59 -2.51 -8.63
C TRP A 145 -22.22 -2.61 -10.11
N HIS A 146 -23.19 -2.28 -10.98
CA HIS A 146 -23.10 -2.46 -12.43
C HIS A 146 -23.43 -1.16 -13.17
N PRO A 147 -22.62 -0.10 -13.01
CA PRO A 147 -22.89 1.20 -13.63
C PRO A 147 -22.91 1.10 -15.16
N ASP A 148 -23.86 1.80 -15.81
CA ASP A 148 -23.95 1.86 -17.26
C ASP A 148 -23.17 3.09 -17.81
N PRO A 149 -22.02 2.88 -18.48
CA PRO A 149 -21.21 3.99 -18.99
C PRO A 149 -21.88 4.73 -20.15
N LYS A 150 -22.84 4.12 -20.87
CA LYS A 150 -23.51 4.73 -22.03
C LYS A 150 -24.54 5.75 -21.58
N THR A 151 -25.40 5.36 -20.65
CA THR A 151 -26.44 6.25 -20.09
C THR A 151 -25.89 7.16 -19.00
N GLY A 152 -24.77 6.79 -18.36
CA GLY A 152 -24.23 7.49 -17.21
C GLY A 152 -24.97 7.18 -15.90
N ASP A 153 -25.86 6.19 -15.92
CA ASP A 153 -26.55 5.71 -14.74
C ASP A 153 -25.59 4.88 -13.89
N TRP A 154 -25.17 5.47 -12.77
CA TRP A 154 -24.30 4.81 -11.79
C TRP A 154 -25.10 4.05 -10.73
N SER A 155 -26.42 4.23 -10.67
CA SER A 155 -27.26 3.70 -9.59
C SER A 155 -27.86 2.32 -9.89
N VAL A 156 -27.22 1.58 -10.78
CA VAL A 156 -27.64 0.23 -11.17
C VAL A 156 -27.00 -0.78 -10.22
N PHE A 157 -27.81 -1.30 -9.30
CA PHE A 157 -27.41 -2.32 -8.34
C PHE A 157 -28.26 -3.58 -8.50
N HIS A 158 -27.60 -4.69 -8.79
CA HIS A 158 -28.23 -6.01 -8.82
C HIS A 158 -27.24 -7.04 -8.30
N PHE A 159 -27.75 -8.09 -7.66
CA PHE A 159 -26.93 -9.13 -7.06
C PHE A 159 -26.98 -10.39 -7.92
N ASP A 160 -25.98 -10.54 -8.79
CA ASP A 160 -25.78 -11.78 -9.53
C ASP A 160 -24.80 -12.66 -8.76
N VAL A 161 -25.30 -13.78 -8.23
CA VAL A 161 -24.47 -14.74 -7.49
C VAL A 161 -23.61 -15.50 -8.50
N PRO A 162 -22.28 -15.32 -8.50
CA PRO A 162 -21.42 -16.07 -9.39
C PRO A 162 -21.38 -17.53 -8.93
N GLY A 163 -21.14 -18.44 -9.88
CA GLY A 163 -21.05 -19.87 -9.58
C GLY A 163 -19.95 -20.21 -8.56
N TRP A 164 -19.92 -21.46 -8.13
CA TRP A 164 -19.03 -21.99 -7.07
C TRP A 164 -17.54 -21.60 -7.17
N LYS A 165 -17.06 -21.28 -8.38
CA LYS A 165 -15.70 -20.82 -8.67
C LYS A 165 -15.29 -19.58 -7.88
N LEU A 166 -16.20 -18.63 -7.63
CA LEU A 166 -15.86 -17.45 -6.82
C LEU A 166 -15.46 -17.88 -5.41
N TRP A 167 -16.32 -18.67 -4.76
CA TRP A 167 -16.11 -19.14 -3.40
C TRP A 167 -14.84 -19.98 -3.28
N ALA A 168 -14.59 -20.86 -4.25
CA ALA A 168 -13.33 -21.61 -4.33
C ALA A 168 -12.12 -20.67 -4.48
N GLY A 169 -12.23 -19.62 -5.31
CA GLY A 169 -11.19 -18.61 -5.46
C GLY A 169 -10.91 -17.84 -4.16
N ILE A 170 -11.94 -17.44 -3.42
CA ILE A 170 -11.81 -16.77 -2.11
C ILE A 170 -11.03 -17.66 -1.14
N VAL A 171 -11.40 -18.95 -1.06
CA VAL A 171 -10.71 -19.92 -0.19
C VAL A 171 -9.25 -20.09 -0.62
N LEU A 172 -8.97 -20.27 -1.91
CA LEU A 172 -7.61 -20.47 -2.42
C LEU A 172 -6.72 -19.25 -2.20
N VAL A 173 -7.24 -18.04 -2.42
CA VAL A 173 -6.51 -16.79 -2.15
C VAL A 173 -6.23 -16.63 -0.65
N SER A 174 -7.19 -16.97 0.19
CA SER A 174 -7.05 -16.91 1.65
C SER A 174 -5.98 -17.90 2.14
N LEU A 175 -6.01 -19.14 1.64
CA LEU A 175 -5.00 -20.17 1.93
C LEU A 175 -3.62 -19.75 1.39
N GLY A 176 -3.54 -19.25 0.16
CA GLY A 176 -2.29 -18.78 -0.43
C GLY A 176 -1.69 -17.63 0.37
N THR A 177 -2.51 -16.68 0.80
CA THR A 177 -2.08 -15.57 1.65
C THR A 177 -1.64 -16.09 3.01
N PHE A 178 -2.39 -16.99 3.64
CA PHE A 178 -1.99 -17.64 4.89
C PHE A 178 -0.62 -18.30 4.77
N LEU A 179 -0.37 -19.10 3.72
CA LEU A 179 0.91 -19.76 3.49
C LEU A 179 2.06 -18.75 3.29
N VAL A 180 1.81 -17.66 2.55
CA VAL A 180 2.81 -16.58 2.38
C VAL A 180 3.13 -15.91 3.72
N LEU A 181 2.11 -15.66 4.54
CA LEU A 181 2.29 -15.04 5.85
C LEU A 181 3.01 -15.98 6.82
N MET A 182 2.62 -17.25 6.86
CA MET A 182 3.24 -18.29 7.69
C MET A 182 4.70 -18.49 7.30
N SER A 183 5.01 -18.61 6.00
CA SER A 183 6.39 -18.75 5.52
C SER A 183 7.25 -17.54 5.86
N LYS A 184 6.68 -16.33 5.83
CA LYS A 184 7.38 -15.12 6.28
C LYS A 184 7.59 -15.11 7.79
N GLU A 185 6.60 -15.54 8.57
CA GLU A 185 6.73 -15.68 10.02
C GLU A 185 7.85 -16.64 10.40
N GLU A 186 7.87 -17.82 9.79
CA GLU A 186 8.92 -18.84 9.96
C GLU A 186 10.31 -18.28 9.60
N ALA A 187 10.40 -17.54 8.50
CA ALA A 187 11.66 -16.92 8.07
C ALA A 187 12.15 -15.82 9.03
N GLU A 188 11.25 -15.05 9.64
CA GLU A 188 11.62 -14.03 10.64
C GLU A 188 11.92 -14.66 12.01
N ALA A 189 11.20 -15.69 12.42
CA ALA A 189 11.47 -16.47 13.63
C ALA A 189 12.84 -17.17 13.57
N GLY A 190 13.23 -17.65 12.40
CA GLY A 190 14.53 -18.29 12.16
C GLY A 190 15.74 -17.35 12.23
N LYS A 191 15.56 -16.03 12.20
CA LYS A 191 16.69 -15.06 12.20
C LYS A 191 17.29 -14.78 13.58
N GLY A 192 16.71 -15.30 14.67
CA GLY A 192 17.22 -15.14 16.03
C GLY A 192 17.14 -13.70 16.56
N ALA A 193 17.01 -13.55 17.88
CA ALA A 193 17.03 -12.23 18.51
C ALA A 193 18.40 -11.53 18.29
N PRO A 194 18.46 -10.20 18.11
CA PRO A 194 19.72 -9.48 18.04
C PRO A 194 20.54 -9.77 19.30
N LYS A 195 21.79 -10.22 19.12
CA LYS A 195 22.73 -10.43 20.22
C LYS A 195 22.84 -9.11 21.01
N PRO A 196 22.63 -9.10 22.35
CA PRO A 196 22.80 -7.91 23.14
C PRO A 196 24.17 -7.29 22.86
N ALA A 197 24.19 -5.97 22.60
CA ALA A 197 25.44 -5.24 22.44
C ALA A 197 26.33 -5.52 23.66
N ALA A 198 27.57 -5.95 23.41
CA ALA A 198 28.52 -6.20 24.48
C ALA A 198 28.68 -4.92 25.32
N PRO A 199 28.69 -5.03 26.66
CA PRO A 199 28.86 -3.86 27.51
C PRO A 199 30.18 -3.16 27.17
N THR A 200 30.07 -1.86 26.88
CA THR A 200 31.22 -0.98 26.68
C THR A 200 32.08 -1.03 27.95
N PRO A 201 33.39 -1.29 27.88
CA PRO A 201 34.26 -1.25 29.05
C PRO A 201 34.20 0.15 29.67
N GLU A 202 33.82 0.24 30.94
CA GLU A 202 33.95 1.46 31.72
C GLU A 202 35.44 1.85 31.76
N THR A 203 35.78 2.98 31.16
CA THR A 203 37.09 3.61 31.34
C THR A 203 37.21 3.97 32.82
N PRO A 204 38.20 3.44 33.56
CA PRO A 204 38.39 3.80 34.96
C PRO A 204 38.66 5.29 35.07
N GLY A 205 37.87 5.97 35.91
CA GLY A 205 38.00 7.40 36.16
C GLY A 205 39.43 7.76 36.56
N ALA A 206 39.99 8.75 35.88
CA ALA A 206 41.22 9.39 36.29
C ALA A 206 40.92 10.21 37.56
N SER A 207 41.42 9.70 38.69
CA SER A 207 41.60 10.42 39.96
C SER A 207 42.72 11.45 39.85
#